data_AF-A0A9Q1JMV8-F1
#
_entry.id   AF-A0A9Q1JMV8-F1
#
_cell.length_a   1.000
_cell.length_b   1.000
_cell.length_c   1.000
_cell.angle_alpha   90.00
_cell.angle_beta   90.00
_cell.angle_gamma   90.00
#
_symmetry.space_group_name_H-M   'P 1'
#
loop_
_entity.id
_entity.type
_entity.pdbx_description
1 polymer ?
#
loop_
_entity_poly.entity_id
_entity_poly.type
_entity_poly.pdbx_seq_one_letter_code
_entity_poly.pdbx_strand_id
1 'polypeptide(L)'
;MLYKLEHARILSISGLMHIYLAQPFLATSLALLYYNWYLSSVFIGDTYTYFAGMTMAIVSTLGHFSETLLIFFAPQVLNFLLSLPQPTGLIPCPRHRLPKFNLNTGLLTGTNDGTLVNFTLRLLGRIWEESPCIVLLLVQAIACCFCFLLRWLLAGWRHINQKVEVVLFASGGTSTEAYLQKLDKAIEVYNRSHHKNICAGAI
;
A
#
# COMPACT_ATOMS: atom_id res chain seq x y z
N MET A 1 -8.54 11.16 37.03
CA MET A 1 -9.66 10.92 36.08
C MET A 1 -9.66 11.93 34.94
N LEU A 2 -9.58 13.25 35.22
CA LEU A 2 -9.48 14.32 34.22
C LEU A 2 -8.31 14.18 33.22
N TYR A 3 -7.09 13.90 33.70
CA TYR A 3 -5.91 13.68 32.82
C TYR A 3 -6.09 12.51 31.82
N LYS A 4 -6.83 11.46 32.23
CA LYS A 4 -7.08 10.27 31.41
C LYS A 4 -8.15 10.56 30.33
N LEU A 5 -9.12 11.40 30.67
CA LEU A 5 -10.13 11.94 29.74
C LEU A 5 -9.51 12.93 28.76
N GLU A 6 -8.60 13.78 29.20
CA GLU A 6 -7.89 14.74 28.34
C GLU A 6 -6.93 14.05 27.37
N HIS A 7 -6.18 13.04 27.83
CA HIS A 7 -5.39 12.17 26.95
C HIS A 7 -6.25 11.39 25.96
N ALA A 8 -7.39 10.84 26.38
CA ALA A 8 -8.31 10.15 25.47
C ALA A 8 -8.92 11.12 24.43
N ARG A 9 -9.19 12.37 24.82
CA ARG A 9 -9.71 13.41 23.93
C ARG A 9 -8.65 13.89 22.93
N ILE A 10 -7.41 14.10 23.38
CA ILE A 10 -6.27 14.43 22.52
C ILE A 10 -6.00 13.30 21.52
N LEU A 11 -5.99 12.04 21.99
CA LEU A 11 -5.82 10.87 21.12
C LEU A 11 -6.97 10.74 20.10
N SER A 12 -8.21 11.03 20.51
CA SER A 12 -9.37 11.05 19.62
C SER A 12 -9.32 12.19 18.61
N ILE A 13 -8.81 13.37 18.97
CA ILE A 13 -8.64 14.50 18.04
C ILE A 13 -7.56 14.17 17.02
N SER A 14 -6.40 13.65 17.46
CA SER A 14 -5.30 13.23 16.58
C SER A 14 -5.73 12.22 15.52
N GLY A 15 -6.56 11.24 15.87
CA GLY A 15 -7.11 10.25 14.93
C GLY A 15 -8.16 10.78 13.94
N LEU A 16 -8.61 12.03 14.09
CA LEU A 16 -9.58 12.67 13.19
C LEU A 16 -8.93 13.73 12.29
N MET A 17 -7.78 14.30 12.69
CA MET A 17 -7.11 15.39 11.95
C MET A 17 -6.78 15.03 10.50
N HIS A 18 -6.31 13.80 10.25
CA HIS A 18 -5.98 13.35 8.91
C HIS A 18 -7.24 13.17 8.03
N ILE A 19 -8.39 12.85 8.61
CA ILE A 19 -9.68 12.75 7.87
C ILE A 19 -10.17 14.14 7.45
N TYR A 20 -10.09 15.11 8.37
CA TYR A 20 -10.48 16.51 8.08
C TYR A 20 -9.65 17.14 6.96
N LEU A 21 -8.40 16.73 6.78
CA LEU A 21 -7.56 17.17 5.66
C LEU A 21 -7.77 16.34 4.39
N ALA A 22 -7.99 15.03 4.51
CA ALA A 22 -8.18 14.14 3.36
C ALA A 22 -9.51 14.39 2.61
N GLN A 23 -10.60 14.70 3.32
CA GLN A 23 -11.91 14.94 2.72
C GLN A 23 -11.94 16.14 1.75
N PRO A 24 -11.50 17.35 2.11
CA PRO A 24 -11.47 18.48 1.18
C PRO A 24 -10.45 18.26 0.05
N PHE A 25 -9.33 17.59 0.33
CA PHE A 25 -8.37 17.19 -0.69
C PHE A 25 -9.02 16.28 -1.74
N LEU A 26 -9.76 15.25 -1.32
CA LEU A 26 -10.46 14.37 -2.25
C LEU A 26 -11.55 15.12 -3.04
N ALA A 27 -12.34 15.96 -2.39
CA ALA A 27 -13.41 16.72 -3.05
C ALA A 27 -12.86 17.67 -4.14
N THR A 28 -11.79 18.41 -3.83
CA THR A 28 -11.14 19.31 -4.80
C THR A 28 -10.44 18.53 -5.92
N SER A 29 -9.82 17.39 -5.61
CA SER A 29 -9.20 16.50 -6.60
C SER A 29 -10.23 15.92 -7.59
N LEU A 30 -11.40 15.51 -7.10
CA LEU A 30 -12.50 15.00 -7.94
C LEU A 30 -13.09 16.10 -8.84
N ALA A 31 -13.26 17.31 -8.30
CA ALA A 31 -13.70 18.46 -9.08
C ALA A 31 -12.70 18.80 -10.19
N LEU A 32 -11.40 18.76 -9.88
CA LEU A 32 -10.34 18.99 -10.88
C LEU A 32 -10.29 17.87 -11.92
N LEU A 33 -10.46 16.61 -11.49
CA LEU A 33 -10.52 15.46 -12.38
C LEU A 33 -11.66 15.60 -13.39
N TYR A 34 -12.82 16.12 -13.00
CA TYR A 34 -13.93 16.35 -13.92
C TYR A 34 -13.55 17.27 -15.10
N TYR A 35 -12.81 18.35 -14.86
CA TYR A 35 -12.36 19.27 -15.92
C TYR A 35 -11.08 18.82 -16.65
N ASN A 36 -10.28 17.96 -16.02
CA ASN A 36 -9.04 17.43 -16.59
C ASN A 36 -9.23 16.08 -17.31
N TRP A 37 -10.36 15.40 -17.12
CA TRP A 37 -10.67 14.15 -17.82
C TRP A 37 -10.60 14.35 -19.34
N TYR A 38 -10.26 13.29 -20.07
CA TYR A 38 -10.18 13.31 -21.53
C TYR A 38 -11.55 13.72 -22.12
N LEU A 39 -11.71 14.77 -22.93
CA LEU A 39 -10.80 15.76 -23.53
C LEU A 39 -10.50 16.94 -22.58
N SER A 40 -9.25 17.05 -22.11
CA SER A 40 -8.89 17.95 -21.00
C SER A 40 -9.15 19.43 -21.32
N SER A 41 -9.99 20.08 -20.50
CA SER A 41 -10.29 21.52 -20.64
C SER A 41 -9.34 22.41 -19.83
N VAL A 42 -8.81 21.88 -18.72
CA VAL A 42 -7.80 22.55 -17.89
C VAL A 42 -6.64 21.60 -17.60
N PHE A 43 -5.43 22.16 -17.54
CA PHE A 43 -4.24 21.43 -17.12
C PHE A 43 -3.92 21.73 -15.66
N ILE A 44 -3.56 20.68 -14.95
CA ILE A 44 -3.28 20.67 -13.52
C ILE A 44 -1.98 21.42 -13.17
N GLY A 45 -0.94 21.18 -13.99
CA GLY A 45 0.38 21.79 -13.83
C GLY A 45 1.13 21.39 -12.56
N ASP A 46 2.32 21.99 -12.39
CA ASP A 46 3.21 21.67 -11.26
C ASP A 46 2.58 22.04 -9.91
N THR A 47 1.80 23.13 -9.86
CA THR A 47 1.14 23.63 -8.65
C THR A 47 0.35 22.57 -7.91
N TYR A 48 -0.54 21.86 -8.61
CA TYR A 48 -1.35 20.83 -7.95
C TYR A 48 -0.53 19.59 -7.64
N THR A 49 0.48 19.23 -8.44
CA THR A 49 1.34 18.08 -8.10
C THR A 49 2.13 18.32 -6.80
N TYR A 50 2.64 19.53 -6.57
CA TYR A 50 3.24 19.91 -5.30
C TYR A 50 2.22 19.91 -4.15
N PHE A 51 1.04 20.49 -4.38
CA PHE A 51 -0.05 20.51 -3.41
C PHE A 51 -0.49 19.10 -2.99
N ALA A 52 -0.73 18.20 -3.96
CA ALA A 52 -1.16 16.83 -3.71
C ALA A 52 -0.08 16.03 -2.96
N GLY A 53 1.18 16.12 -3.38
CA GLY A 53 2.29 15.45 -2.72
C GLY A 53 2.46 15.90 -1.27
N MET A 54 2.46 17.23 -1.04
CA MET A 54 2.60 17.80 0.30
C MET A 54 1.41 17.44 1.19
N THR A 55 0.18 17.51 0.67
CA THR A 55 -1.03 17.17 1.43
C THR A 55 -1.01 15.72 1.88
N MET A 56 -0.67 14.78 0.99
CA MET A 56 -0.57 13.35 1.33
C MET A 56 0.55 13.08 2.35
N ALA A 57 1.69 13.79 2.25
CA ALA A 57 2.78 13.68 3.23
C ALA A 57 2.37 14.19 4.63
N ILE A 58 1.68 15.32 4.71
CA ILE A 58 1.15 15.86 5.98
C ILE A 58 0.11 14.90 6.57
N VAL A 59 -0.86 14.47 5.76
CA VAL A 59 -1.95 13.58 6.18
C VAL A 59 -1.38 12.26 6.76
N SER A 60 -0.38 11.68 6.11
CA SER A 60 0.24 10.44 6.59
C SER A 60 1.17 10.61 7.79
N THR A 61 1.84 11.75 7.91
CA THR A 61 2.66 12.07 9.09
C THR A 61 1.77 12.27 10.31
N LEU A 62 0.67 13.03 10.17
CA LEU A 62 -0.30 13.27 11.25
C LEU A 62 -1.03 11.99 11.68
N GLY A 63 -1.29 11.07 10.76
CA GLY A 63 -1.91 9.79 11.08
C GLY A 63 -0.94 8.65 11.39
N HIS A 64 0.36 8.92 11.43
CA HIS A 64 1.40 7.90 11.66
C HIS A 64 1.30 6.67 10.73
N PHE A 65 0.99 6.88 9.46
CA PHE A 65 0.88 5.81 8.45
C PHE A 65 1.74 6.05 7.19
N SER A 66 2.84 6.81 7.34
CA SER A 66 3.78 7.15 6.24
C SER A 66 4.30 5.92 5.49
N GLU A 67 4.62 4.83 6.20
CA GLU A 67 5.05 3.56 5.58
C GLU A 67 3.97 2.95 4.67
N THR A 68 2.71 2.97 5.13
CA THR A 68 1.59 2.47 4.31
C THR A 68 1.35 3.38 3.10
N LEU A 69 1.48 4.70 3.27
CA LEU A 69 1.35 5.64 2.16
C LEU A 69 2.38 5.38 1.06
N LEU A 70 3.62 5.05 1.43
CA LEU A 70 4.67 4.75 0.45
C LEU A 70 4.34 3.51 -0.40
N ILE A 71 3.69 2.50 0.19
CA ILE A 71 3.20 1.32 -0.53
C ILE A 71 2.03 1.68 -1.46
N PHE A 72 1.12 2.58 -1.05
CA PHE A 72 0.09 3.12 -1.94
C PHE A 72 0.71 3.87 -3.13
N PHE A 73 1.87 4.50 -2.94
CA PHE A 73 2.62 5.16 -4.01
C PHE A 73 3.50 4.22 -4.85
N ALA A 74 3.29 2.90 -4.80
CA ALA A 74 4.10 1.95 -5.56
C ALA A 74 4.19 2.29 -7.07
N PRO A 75 3.11 2.64 -7.80
CA PRO A 75 3.23 3.02 -9.21
C PRO A 75 4.07 4.29 -9.44
N GLN A 76 3.98 5.27 -8.54
CA GLN A 76 4.76 6.52 -8.58
C GLN A 76 6.23 6.24 -8.30
N VAL A 77 6.53 5.39 -7.31
CA VAL A 77 7.89 4.93 -7.00
C VAL A 77 8.47 4.16 -8.18
N LEU A 78 7.72 3.25 -8.79
CA LEU A 78 8.17 2.52 -9.99
C LEU A 78 8.44 3.46 -11.16
N ASN A 79 7.57 4.43 -11.42
CA ASN A 79 7.81 5.45 -12.44
C ASN A 79 9.10 6.23 -12.16
N PHE A 80 9.34 6.63 -10.91
CA PHE A 80 10.57 7.31 -10.50
C PHE A 80 11.81 6.44 -10.73
N LEU A 81 11.78 5.17 -10.31
CA LEU A 81 12.89 4.24 -10.51
C LEU A 81 13.19 3.99 -11.99
N LEU A 82 12.17 3.84 -12.82
CA LEU A 82 12.34 3.73 -14.29
C LEU A 82 12.96 5.00 -14.88
N SER A 83 12.63 6.17 -14.31
CA SER A 83 13.14 7.45 -14.77
C SER A 83 14.56 7.73 -14.28
N LEU A 84 15.00 7.19 -13.14
CA LEU A 84 16.29 7.50 -12.49
C LEU A 84 17.52 7.58 -13.41
N PRO A 85 17.72 6.69 -14.40
CA PRO A 85 18.88 6.77 -15.30
C PRO A 85 18.95 8.07 -16.13
N GLN A 86 17.83 8.77 -16.35
CA GLN A 86 17.79 9.97 -17.18
C GLN A 86 18.19 11.24 -16.38
N PRO A 87 17.63 11.54 -15.19
CA PRO A 87 18.07 12.69 -14.38
C PRO A 87 19.50 12.59 -13.85
N THR A 88 19.99 11.37 -13.63
CA THR A 88 21.38 11.13 -13.16
C THR A 88 22.42 11.32 -14.26
N GLY A 89 22.00 11.59 -15.50
CA GLY A 89 22.89 11.84 -16.64
C GLY A 89 23.48 10.58 -17.27
N LEU A 90 23.06 9.37 -16.85
CA LEU A 90 23.50 8.12 -17.48
C LEU A 90 22.95 7.98 -18.90
N ILE A 91 21.74 8.48 -19.15
CA ILE A 91 21.05 8.46 -20.45
C ILE A 91 20.63 9.90 -20.80
N PRO A 92 20.74 10.34 -22.07
CA PRO A 92 20.28 11.67 -22.48
C PRO A 92 18.80 11.85 -22.11
N CYS A 93 18.52 12.92 -21.39
CA CYS A 93 17.18 13.24 -20.91
C CYS A 93 16.54 14.32 -21.79
N PRO A 94 15.58 13.97 -22.68
CA PRO A 94 14.84 14.99 -23.41
C PRO A 94 13.97 15.81 -22.45
N ARG A 95 13.69 17.07 -22.82
CA ARG A 95 12.86 17.97 -22.00
C ARG A 95 11.45 17.43 -21.80
N HIS A 96 10.85 16.87 -22.85
CA HIS A 96 9.52 16.26 -22.82
C HIS A 96 9.65 14.75 -23.03
N ARG A 97 9.29 13.97 -22.02
CA ARG A 97 9.33 12.49 -22.02
C ARG A 97 7.95 11.87 -22.24
N LEU A 98 7.08 12.61 -22.94
CA LEU A 98 5.72 12.17 -23.25
C LEU A 98 5.74 11.22 -24.46
N PRO A 99 4.77 10.31 -24.57
CA PRO A 99 4.62 9.47 -25.74
C PRO A 99 4.39 10.29 -27.02
N LYS A 100 4.70 9.72 -28.18
CA LYS A 100 4.51 10.38 -29.48
C LYS A 100 3.08 10.17 -29.98
N PHE A 101 2.41 11.28 -30.31
CA PHE A 101 1.10 11.26 -30.96
C PHE A 101 1.25 11.17 -32.48
N ASN A 102 0.48 10.28 -33.12
CA ASN A 102 0.42 10.18 -34.57
C ASN A 102 -0.87 10.81 -35.11
N LEU A 103 -0.75 11.94 -35.81
CA LEU A 103 -1.87 12.71 -36.37
C LEU A 103 -2.71 11.90 -37.38
N ASN A 104 -2.11 10.96 -38.12
CA ASN A 104 -2.81 10.20 -39.14
C ASN A 104 -3.69 9.10 -38.54
N THR A 105 -3.26 8.51 -37.43
CA THR A 105 -3.99 7.40 -36.79
C THR A 105 -4.75 7.83 -35.54
N GLY A 106 -4.47 8.99 -34.97
CA GLY A 106 -5.02 9.44 -33.69
C GLY A 106 -4.52 8.64 -32.47
N LEU A 107 -3.42 7.90 -32.60
CA LEU A 107 -2.92 6.96 -31.58
C LEU A 107 -1.62 7.46 -30.95
N LEU A 108 -1.44 7.13 -29.67
CA LEU A 108 -0.20 7.31 -28.94
C LEU A 108 0.74 6.12 -29.16
N THR A 109 2.03 6.40 -29.28
CA THR A 109 3.10 5.39 -29.38
C THR A 109 4.16 5.65 -28.33
N GLY A 110 4.56 4.60 -27.60
CA GLY A 110 5.57 4.69 -26.56
C GLY A 110 6.97 4.95 -27.13
N THR A 111 7.71 5.87 -26.51
CA THR A 111 9.13 6.10 -26.77
C THR A 111 10.00 5.18 -25.90
N ASN A 112 11.32 5.25 -26.07
CA ASN A 112 12.28 4.54 -25.20
C ASN A 112 12.57 5.27 -23.88
N ASP A 113 11.80 6.32 -23.55
CA ASP A 113 11.99 7.05 -22.30
C ASP A 113 11.58 6.21 -21.09
N GLY A 114 12.29 6.43 -19.97
CA GLY A 114 12.11 5.72 -18.71
C GLY A 114 10.85 6.09 -17.92
N THR A 115 9.71 6.27 -18.58
CA THR A 115 8.44 6.58 -17.90
C THR A 115 7.49 5.40 -17.93
N LEU A 116 6.67 5.27 -16.89
CA LEU A 116 5.69 4.19 -16.76
C LEU A 116 4.65 4.23 -17.88
N VAL A 117 4.30 5.43 -18.36
CA VAL A 117 3.42 5.63 -19.53
C VAL A 117 4.04 5.02 -20.79
N ASN A 118 5.31 5.34 -21.10
CA ASN A 118 6.00 4.79 -22.27
C ASN A 118 6.25 3.29 -22.13
N PHE A 119 6.51 2.81 -20.93
CA PHE A 119 6.60 1.37 -20.66
C PHE A 119 5.26 0.67 -20.93
N THR A 120 4.15 1.21 -20.43
CA THR A 120 2.80 0.66 -20.66
C THR A 120 2.44 0.63 -22.14
N LEU A 121 2.74 1.69 -22.88
CA LEU A 121 2.54 1.76 -24.34
C LEU A 121 3.44 0.78 -25.12
N ARG A 122 4.65 0.50 -24.64
CA ARG A 122 5.51 -0.52 -25.27
C ARG A 122 4.96 -1.93 -25.06
N LEU A 123 4.30 -2.18 -23.93
CA LEU A 123 3.66 -3.48 -23.64
C LEU A 123 2.34 -3.66 -24.40
N LEU A 124 1.49 -2.63 -24.45
CA LEU A 124 0.15 -2.70 -25.06
C LEU A 124 0.13 -2.32 -26.55
N GLY A 125 1.21 -1.75 -27.06
CA GLY A 125 1.28 -1.21 -28.42
C GLY A 125 0.63 0.17 -28.55
N ARG A 126 0.14 0.45 -29.76
CA ARG A 126 -0.39 1.77 -30.13
C ARG A 126 -1.86 1.86 -29.69
N ILE A 127 -2.17 2.76 -28.77
CA ILE A 127 -3.51 2.92 -28.20
C ILE A 127 -3.90 4.42 -28.14
N TRP A 128 -5.19 4.70 -27.95
CA TRP A 128 -5.73 6.05 -27.80
C TRP A 128 -5.21 6.73 -26.54
N GLU A 129 -5.21 8.06 -26.47
CA GLU A 129 -4.67 8.80 -25.31
C GLU A 129 -5.41 8.50 -24.00
N GLU A 130 -6.72 8.26 -24.05
CA GLU A 130 -7.53 7.94 -22.87
C GLU A 130 -7.16 6.57 -22.27
N SER A 131 -6.82 5.59 -23.11
CA SER A 131 -6.63 4.20 -22.66
C SER A 131 -5.45 4.02 -21.70
N PRO A 132 -4.23 4.57 -21.94
CA PRO A 132 -3.13 4.55 -20.98
C PRO A 132 -3.50 5.16 -19.63
N CYS A 133 -4.26 6.25 -19.62
CA CYS A 133 -4.69 6.90 -18.38
C CYS A 133 -5.56 5.96 -17.55
N ILE A 134 -6.54 5.30 -18.18
CA ILE A 134 -7.40 4.30 -17.51
C ILE A 134 -6.57 3.11 -17.03
N VAL A 135 -5.65 2.58 -17.86
CA VAL A 135 -4.79 1.45 -17.48
C VAL A 135 -3.94 1.81 -16.26
N LEU A 136 -3.34 3.00 -16.21
CA LEU A 136 -2.53 3.43 -15.08
C LEU A 136 -3.37 3.65 -13.81
N LEU A 137 -4.60 4.15 -13.94
CA LEU A 137 -5.56 4.22 -12.82
C LEU A 137 -5.94 2.83 -12.30
N LEU A 138 -6.12 1.85 -13.20
CA LEU A 138 -6.38 0.46 -12.81
C LEU A 138 -5.16 -0.16 -12.10
N VAL A 139 -3.95 0.06 -12.61
CA VAL A 139 -2.71 -0.37 -11.95
C VAL A 139 -2.60 0.25 -10.56
N GLN A 140 -2.94 1.53 -10.40
CA GLN A 140 -2.99 2.20 -9.11
C GLN A 140 -4.04 1.58 -8.18
N ALA A 141 -5.24 1.29 -8.67
CA ALA A 141 -6.28 0.64 -7.88
C ALA A 141 -5.86 -0.76 -7.42
N ILE A 142 -5.25 -1.55 -8.31
CA ILE A 142 -4.72 -2.89 -8.00
C ILE A 142 -3.62 -2.80 -6.93
N ALA A 143 -2.68 -1.85 -7.06
CA ALA A 143 -1.64 -1.62 -6.06
C ALA A 143 -2.25 -1.24 -4.70
N CYS A 144 -3.29 -0.40 -4.67
CA CYS A 144 -4.02 -0.07 -3.44
C CYS A 144 -4.71 -1.29 -2.83
N CYS A 145 -5.41 -2.11 -3.63
CA CYS A 145 -6.04 -3.35 -3.17
C CYS A 145 -4.99 -4.33 -2.60
N PHE A 146 -3.85 -4.47 -3.28
CA PHE A 146 -2.74 -5.30 -2.81
C PHE A 146 -2.17 -4.78 -1.48
N CYS A 147 -2.01 -3.46 -1.34
CA CYS A 147 -1.57 -2.85 -0.08
C CYS A 147 -2.53 -3.16 1.08
N PHE A 148 -3.85 -3.04 0.86
CA PHE A 148 -4.85 -3.40 1.87
C PHE A 148 -4.80 -4.89 2.23
N LEU A 149 -4.67 -5.78 1.24
CA LEU A 149 -4.52 -7.22 1.47
C LEU A 149 -3.27 -7.53 2.29
N LEU A 150 -2.11 -6.94 1.92
CA LEU A 150 -0.87 -7.12 2.66
C LEU A 150 -1.00 -6.63 4.10
N ARG A 151 -1.63 -5.46 4.31
CA ARG A 151 -1.85 -4.91 5.65
C ARG A 151 -2.77 -5.80 6.48
N TRP A 152 -3.80 -6.39 5.87
CA TRP A 152 -4.69 -7.34 6.55
C TRP A 152 -3.94 -8.62 6.97
N LEU A 153 -3.11 -9.18 6.09
CA LEU A 153 -2.27 -10.34 6.40
C LEU A 153 -1.26 -10.05 7.52
N LEU A 154 -0.57 -8.91 7.44
CA LEU A 154 0.42 -8.49 8.45
C LEU A 154 -0.22 -8.18 9.80
N ALA A 155 -1.41 -7.58 9.83
CA ALA A 155 -2.16 -7.35 11.06
C ALA A 155 -2.56 -8.69 11.72
N GLY A 156 -3.00 -9.66 10.92
CA GLY A 156 -3.26 -11.03 11.39
C GLY A 156 -2.01 -11.68 11.99
N TRP A 157 -0.86 -11.57 11.30
CA TRP A 157 0.43 -12.08 11.76
C TRP A 157 0.88 -11.44 13.08
N ARG A 158 0.75 -10.12 13.21
CA ARG A 158 1.14 -9.38 14.43
C ARG A 158 0.26 -9.76 15.62
N HIS A 159 -1.04 -9.97 15.40
CA HIS A 159 -1.96 -10.41 16.44
C HIS A 159 -1.68 -11.86 16.89
N ILE A 160 -1.27 -12.75 15.97
CA ILE A 160 -0.83 -14.11 16.32
C ILE A 160 0.47 -14.06 17.13
N ASN A 161 1.48 -13.32 16.69
CA ASN A 161 2.75 -13.21 17.41
C ASN A 161 2.59 -12.57 18.79
N GLN A 162 1.75 -11.55 18.93
CA GLN A 162 1.47 -10.97 20.24
C GLN A 162 0.74 -11.96 21.15
N LYS A 163 -0.19 -12.77 20.64
CA LYS A 163 -0.79 -13.86 21.42
C LYS A 163 0.24 -14.90 21.84
N VAL A 164 1.15 -15.29 20.96
CA VAL A 164 2.23 -16.24 21.25
C VAL A 164 3.19 -15.67 22.29
N GLU A 165 3.58 -14.40 22.17
CA GLU A 165 4.49 -13.72 23.08
C GLU A 165 3.87 -13.50 24.47
N VAL A 166 2.58 -13.14 24.54
CA VAL A 166 1.84 -13.08 25.80
C VAL A 166 1.70 -14.46 26.44
N VAL A 167 1.47 -15.52 25.65
CA VAL A 167 1.44 -16.90 26.16
C VAL A 167 2.82 -17.33 26.67
N LEU A 168 3.91 -16.94 25.99
CA LEU A 168 5.29 -17.20 26.40
C LEU A 168 5.66 -16.41 27.68
N PHE A 169 5.28 -15.14 27.79
CA PHE A 169 5.48 -14.33 28.98
C PHE A 169 4.62 -14.79 30.16
N ALA A 170 3.36 -15.18 29.92
CA ALA A 170 2.49 -15.77 30.93
C ALA A 170 3.01 -17.13 31.43
N SER A 171 3.83 -17.83 30.63
CA SER A 171 4.55 -19.05 31.04
C SER A 171 5.88 -18.78 31.75
N GLY A 172 6.19 -17.53 32.08
CA GLY A 172 7.29 -17.18 32.99
C GLY A 172 8.70 -17.41 32.43
N GLY A 173 8.92 -17.23 31.12
CA GLY A 173 10.28 -17.17 30.56
C GLY A 173 11.08 -18.47 30.68
N THR A 174 10.43 -19.64 30.62
CA THR A 174 11.15 -20.90 30.48
C THR A 174 11.54 -21.09 29.00
N SER A 175 12.82 -21.42 28.76
CA SER A 175 13.40 -21.69 27.44
C SER A 175 12.44 -22.50 26.56
N THR A 176 12.31 -22.12 25.29
CA THR A 176 11.43 -22.73 24.28
C THR A 176 11.54 -24.26 24.26
N GLU A 177 12.72 -24.82 24.57
CA GLU A 177 12.94 -26.26 24.69
C GLU A 177 12.19 -26.90 25.87
N ALA A 178 12.09 -26.23 27.02
CA ALA A 178 11.39 -26.75 28.19
C ALA A 178 9.87 -26.76 28.01
N TYR A 179 9.32 -25.83 27.21
CA TYR A 179 7.91 -25.81 26.87
C TYR A 179 7.57 -26.87 25.83
N LEU A 180 8.39 -27.02 24.77
CA LEU A 180 8.26 -28.10 23.79
C LEU A 180 8.35 -29.47 24.46
N GLN A 181 9.26 -29.65 25.42
CA GLN A 181 9.41 -30.91 26.16
C GLN A 181 8.23 -31.19 27.12
N LYS A 182 7.58 -30.15 27.66
CA LYS A 182 6.33 -30.29 28.43
C LYS A 182 5.13 -30.61 27.53
N LEU A 183 5.09 -30.03 26.33
CA LEU A 183 4.02 -30.23 25.37
C LEU A 183 4.11 -31.63 24.74
N ASP A 184 5.31 -32.09 24.39
CA ASP A 184 5.55 -33.47 23.95
C ASP A 184 5.15 -34.48 25.01
N LYS A 185 5.50 -34.24 26.29
CA LYS A 185 5.06 -35.11 27.40
C LYS A 185 3.54 -35.08 27.60
N ALA A 186 2.89 -33.93 27.44
CA ALA A 186 1.44 -33.83 27.56
C ALA A 186 0.72 -34.54 26.39
N ILE A 187 1.25 -34.42 25.17
CA ILE A 187 0.78 -35.15 23.99
C ILE A 187 0.99 -36.66 24.17
N GLU A 188 2.13 -37.07 24.72
CA GLU A 188 2.43 -38.49 24.97
C GLU A 188 1.52 -39.09 26.05
N VAL A 189 1.18 -38.34 27.10
CA VAL A 189 0.20 -38.75 28.12
C VAL A 189 -1.22 -38.81 27.54
N TYR A 190 -1.61 -37.84 26.71
CA TYR A 190 -2.90 -37.85 26.01
C TYR A 190 -3.02 -39.04 25.07
N ASN A 191 -1.99 -39.32 24.26
CA ASN A 191 -1.96 -40.47 23.35
C ASN A 191 -1.95 -41.81 24.11
N ARG A 192 -1.29 -41.89 25.27
CA ARG A 192 -1.28 -43.09 26.14
C ARG A 192 -2.64 -43.32 26.83
N SER A 193 -3.37 -42.25 27.12
CA SER A 193 -4.75 -42.32 27.63
C SER A 193 -5.74 -42.72 26.53
N HIS A 194 -5.60 -42.17 25.32
CA HIS A 194 -6.41 -42.56 24.16
C HIS A 194 -6.17 -44.00 23.70
N HIS A 195 -4.93 -44.51 23.75
CA HIS A 195 -4.64 -45.91 23.41
C HIS A 195 -5.23 -46.91 24.43
N LYS A 196 -5.28 -46.55 25.73
CA LYS A 196 -5.94 -47.38 26.75
C LYS A 196 -7.46 -47.43 26.58
N ASN A 197 -8.08 -46.34 26.14
CA ASN A 197 -9.52 -46.30 25.88
C ASN A 197 -9.94 -47.04 24.60
N ILE A 198 -9.03 -47.20 23.63
CA ILE A 198 -9.28 -48.03 22.44
C ILE A 198 -9.12 -49.53 22.76
N CYS A 199 -8.18 -49.91 23.63
CA CYS A 199 -8.04 -51.32 24.07
C CYS A 199 -9.07 -51.75 25.13
N ALA A 200 -9.68 -50.82 25.88
CA ALA A 200 -10.74 -51.12 26.85
C ALA A 200 -12.16 -51.14 26.25
N GLY A 201 -12.33 -50.70 25.00
CA GLY A 201 -13.60 -50.71 24.26
C GLY A 201 -13.74 -51.85 23.24
N ALA A 202 -12.87 -52.86 23.30
CA ALA A 202 -12.89 -54.04 22.42
C ALA A 202 -13.02 -55.36 23.19
N ILE A 203 -13.82 -55.36 24.27
CA ILE A 203 -14.39 -56.56 24.90
C ILE A 203 -15.89 -56.32 25.05
#